data_AF-J9EBY1-F1
#
_entry.id   AF-J9EBY1-F1
#
_cell.length_a   1.000
_cell.length_b   1.000
_cell.length_c   1.000
_cell.angle_alpha   90.00
_cell.angle_beta   90.00
_cell.angle_gamma   90.00
#
_symmetry.space_group_name_H-M   'P 1'
#
loop_
_entity.id
_entity.type
_entity.pdbx_description
1 polymer ?
#
loop_
_entity_poly.entity_id
_entity_poly.type
_entity_poly.pdbx_seq_one_letter_code
_entity_poly.pdbx_strand_id
1 'polypeptide(L)'
;MWPSTSTENLPEYVVVVYPGVVRNAEKAIETLGGTQTLSMNHFAGRPLELRHNPKNLYTNALVSERGSAEKSFGGTGTVLCVVTVRRKKSDPNCVQAKVIGMVSTVYTFKSMCDFHYLPIRQSEAFPGCFENLVPKLIPLDLPGALSWWNQPENERRTPLHLPPYQFSRYSIPSSKLLCKETDFSPEKVKRKSAGHGQSLRSERKALSVTVHSTAEFPKQPTEEAVNDANIRCKNDEPHRLLQELFEERPMWTRVGILKKTRLDDGLIKTLLQKFAFYILNGPWGRLWCRFGYDPRTDPNAKQYQSVMVTFRQHAKIPERQRLKIVTKNSERPGHASVTSASSLAPAVPSTYGSLTDEHIDYTYTPGELPRVRQMWYCICDVKLPIAEEIVRKEFFAHSERADPQNGWLPPVILLNSPKL
;
A
#
# COMPACT_ATOMS: atom_id res chain seq x y z
N MET A 1 29.48 3.56 -63.04
CA MET A 1 29.35 4.63 -62.04
C MET A 1 28.55 4.11 -60.88
N TRP A 2 29.19 3.82 -59.76
CA TRP A 2 28.49 3.61 -58.49
C TRP A 2 28.03 4.98 -58.00
N PRO A 3 26.79 5.16 -57.52
CA PRO A 3 26.41 6.42 -56.93
C PRO A 3 27.29 6.64 -55.70
N SER A 4 27.97 7.78 -55.67
CA SER A 4 28.74 8.27 -54.55
C SER A 4 27.84 8.32 -53.31
N THR A 5 28.03 7.39 -52.38
CA THR A 5 27.49 7.46 -51.03
C THR A 5 28.22 8.56 -50.29
N SER A 6 27.78 9.80 -50.51
CA SER A 6 27.96 10.85 -49.52
C SER A 6 27.18 10.41 -48.29
N THR A 7 27.89 9.95 -47.26
CA THR A 7 27.35 9.78 -45.92
C THR A 7 27.08 11.17 -45.35
N GLU A 8 26.03 11.83 -45.83
CA GLU A 8 25.46 12.98 -45.13
C GLU A 8 24.93 12.46 -43.80
N ASN A 9 25.54 12.89 -42.69
CA ASN A 9 25.02 12.60 -41.36
C ASN A 9 23.66 13.28 -41.23
N LEU A 10 22.61 12.49 -41.40
CA LEU A 10 21.24 12.93 -41.25
C LEU A 10 20.99 13.38 -39.81
N PRO A 11 20.28 14.49 -39.59
CA PRO A 11 19.96 14.96 -38.24
C PRO A 11 19.08 13.96 -37.50
N GLU A 12 19.30 13.87 -36.20
CA GLU A 12 18.47 13.08 -35.30
C GLU A 12 17.27 13.87 -34.79
N TYR A 13 16.12 13.20 -34.75
CA TYR A 13 14.86 13.76 -34.29
C TYR A 13 14.35 13.04 -33.04
N VAL A 14 13.66 13.81 -32.21
CA VAL A 14 12.93 13.33 -31.03
C VAL A 14 11.45 13.39 -31.35
N VAL A 15 10.74 12.29 -31.13
CA VAL A 15 9.29 12.20 -31.33
C VAL A 15 8.59 12.10 -29.99
N VAL A 16 7.59 12.96 -29.78
CA VAL A 16 6.68 12.87 -28.64
C VAL A 16 5.32 12.41 -29.16
N VAL A 17 4.93 11.19 -28.81
CA VAL A 17 3.61 10.62 -29.13
C VAL A 17 2.61 11.19 -28.14
N TYR A 18 2.12 12.39 -28.44
CA TYR A 18 1.18 13.12 -27.60
C TYR A 18 -0.17 12.38 -27.53
N PRO A 19 -0.75 12.14 -26.33
CA PRO A 19 -2.00 11.40 -26.17
C PRO A 19 -3.23 12.30 -26.43
N GLY A 20 -3.32 12.86 -27.63
CA GLY A 20 -4.40 13.77 -28.04
C GLY A 20 -4.17 14.41 -29.42
N VAL A 21 -5.19 15.11 -29.91
CA VAL A 21 -5.11 15.83 -31.20
C VAL A 21 -4.48 17.20 -31.00
N VAL A 22 -3.29 17.41 -31.58
CA VAL A 22 -2.58 18.70 -31.49
C VAL A 22 -3.09 19.65 -32.59
N ARG A 23 -3.86 20.67 -32.19
CA ARG A 23 -4.28 21.78 -33.09
C ARG A 23 -3.35 22.99 -33.03
N ASN A 24 -2.68 23.19 -31.90
CA ASN A 24 -1.74 24.28 -31.66
C ASN A 24 -0.52 23.67 -30.96
N ALA A 25 0.65 23.76 -31.61
CA ALA A 25 1.86 23.09 -31.16
C ALA A 25 2.44 23.76 -29.91
N GLU A 26 2.37 25.09 -29.83
CA GLU A 26 2.91 25.87 -28.72
C GLU A 26 2.20 25.52 -27.41
N LYS A 27 0.87 25.42 -27.43
CA LYS A 27 0.07 24.97 -26.28
C LYS A 27 0.36 23.52 -25.90
N ALA A 28 0.57 22.64 -26.86
CA ALA A 28 0.95 21.26 -26.56
C ALA A 28 2.32 21.19 -25.86
N ILE A 29 3.29 22.00 -26.31
CA ILE A 29 4.60 22.13 -25.65
C ILE A 29 4.45 22.72 -24.25
N GLU A 30 3.57 23.71 -24.04
CA GLU A 30 3.26 24.27 -22.72
C GLU A 30 2.75 23.17 -21.76
N THR A 31 1.89 22.26 -22.23
CA THR A 31 1.43 21.12 -21.40
C THR A 31 2.52 20.14 -21.00
N LEU A 32 3.68 20.17 -21.67
CA LEU A 32 4.87 19.37 -21.35
C LEU A 32 5.89 20.12 -20.48
N GLY A 33 5.50 21.27 -19.90
CA GLY A 33 6.36 22.11 -19.08
C GLY A 33 7.12 23.19 -19.87
N GLY A 34 6.78 23.40 -21.15
CA GLY A 34 7.43 24.38 -22.02
C GLY A 34 8.73 23.87 -22.67
N THR A 35 9.22 24.61 -23.66
CA THR A 35 10.38 24.21 -24.48
C THR A 35 11.64 23.96 -23.66
N GLN A 36 11.92 24.82 -22.69
CA GLN A 36 13.12 24.73 -21.86
C GLN A 36 13.12 23.46 -20.99
N THR A 37 12.02 23.18 -20.31
CA THR A 37 11.86 21.98 -19.47
C THR A 37 11.91 20.71 -20.30
N LEU A 38 11.29 20.71 -21.48
CA LEU A 38 11.32 19.59 -22.40
C LEU A 38 12.74 19.28 -22.85
N SER A 39 13.49 20.29 -23.30
CA SER A 39 14.90 20.13 -23.71
C SER A 39 15.76 19.63 -22.54
N MET A 40 15.63 20.25 -21.36
CA MET A 40 16.37 19.86 -20.17
C MET A 40 16.12 18.40 -19.79
N ASN A 41 14.86 17.98 -19.74
CA ASN A 41 14.51 16.59 -19.41
C ASN A 41 15.02 15.62 -20.47
N HIS A 42 14.96 15.99 -21.75
CA HIS A 42 15.47 15.15 -22.83
C HIS A 42 16.99 14.92 -22.71
N PHE A 43 17.78 15.99 -22.57
CA PHE A 43 19.24 15.89 -22.45
C PHE A 43 19.68 15.22 -21.15
N ALA A 44 18.89 15.36 -20.07
CA ALA A 44 19.11 14.64 -18.82
C ALA A 44 18.65 13.17 -18.86
N GLY A 45 18.11 12.69 -19.99
CA GLY A 45 17.59 11.32 -20.13
C GLY A 45 16.35 11.03 -19.26
N ARG A 46 15.65 12.06 -18.79
CA ARG A 46 14.48 11.97 -17.93
C ARG A 46 13.19 11.77 -18.73
N PRO A 47 12.15 11.17 -18.13
CA PRO A 47 10.82 11.17 -18.72
C PRO A 47 10.24 12.59 -18.79
N LEU A 48 9.32 12.81 -19.72
CA LEU A 48 8.51 14.01 -19.82
C LEU A 48 7.26 13.88 -18.95
N GLU A 49 6.84 15.00 -18.37
CA GLU A 49 5.59 15.13 -17.64
C GLU A 49 4.56 15.86 -18.49
N LEU A 50 3.41 15.25 -18.71
CA LEU A 50 2.28 15.87 -19.38
C LEU A 50 1.24 16.31 -18.35
N ARG A 51 0.96 17.62 -18.32
CA ARG A 51 -0.09 18.23 -17.49
C ARG A 51 -1.14 18.84 -18.40
N HIS A 52 -2.30 18.21 -18.49
CA HIS A 52 -3.40 18.71 -19.31
C HIS A 52 -3.87 20.12 -18.91
N ASN A 53 -3.77 20.45 -17.62
CA ASN A 53 -4.09 21.77 -17.07
C ASN A 53 -2.89 22.34 -16.30
N PRO A 54 -1.91 22.96 -16.98
CA PRO A 54 -0.67 23.44 -16.34
C PRO A 54 -0.88 24.44 -15.19
N LYS A 55 -1.99 25.20 -15.24
CA LYS A 55 -2.36 26.20 -14.23
C LYS A 55 -2.92 25.59 -12.93
N ASN A 56 -3.37 24.34 -12.94
CA ASN A 56 -3.93 23.69 -11.77
C ASN A 56 -2.83 22.92 -11.02
N LEU A 57 -2.48 23.40 -9.83
CA LEU A 57 -1.42 22.87 -8.96
C LEU A 57 -1.67 21.43 -8.49
N TYR A 58 -2.92 20.99 -8.44
CA TYR A 58 -3.31 19.63 -8.02
C TYR A 58 -3.44 18.65 -9.19
N THR A 59 -3.09 19.08 -10.41
CA THR A 59 -3.10 18.19 -11.58
C THR A 59 -1.94 17.21 -11.48
N ASN A 60 -2.28 15.93 -11.40
CA ASN A 60 -1.28 14.88 -11.49
C ASN A 60 -0.75 14.81 -12.93
N ALA A 61 0.58 14.82 -13.07
CA ALA A 61 1.21 14.71 -14.37
C ALA A 61 1.19 13.26 -14.87
N LEU A 62 0.92 13.09 -16.16
CA LEU A 62 1.13 11.82 -16.83
C LEU A 62 2.61 11.71 -17.22
N VAL A 63 3.27 10.63 -16.79
CA VAL A 63 4.70 10.43 -17.04
C VAL A 63 4.90 9.63 -18.33
N SER A 64 5.76 10.11 -19.21
CA SER A 64 6.10 9.42 -20.45
C SER A 64 7.06 8.24 -20.21
N GLU A 65 6.97 7.22 -21.06
CA GLU A 65 8.02 6.23 -21.25
C GLU A 65 8.98 6.71 -22.36
N ARG A 66 10.27 6.80 -22.04
CA ARG A 66 11.34 7.09 -23.00
C ARG A 66 11.86 5.79 -23.60
N GLY A 67 11.86 5.67 -24.92
CA GLY A 67 12.36 4.51 -25.63
C GLY A 67 13.03 4.87 -26.96
N SER A 68 13.64 3.86 -27.60
CA SER A 68 14.00 3.95 -29.01
C SER A 68 12.76 3.75 -29.88
N ALA A 69 12.88 4.09 -31.17
CA ALA A 69 11.87 3.76 -32.18
C ALA A 69 11.49 2.27 -32.16
N GLU A 70 12.49 1.39 -32.10
CA GLU A 70 12.32 -0.06 -32.11
C GLU A 70 11.47 -0.55 -30.92
N LYS A 71 11.77 -0.07 -29.70
CA LYS A 71 11.06 -0.48 -28.47
C LYS A 71 9.65 0.08 -28.39
N SER A 72 9.42 1.27 -28.94
CA SER A 72 8.14 1.97 -28.79
C SER A 72 7.07 1.41 -29.73
N PHE A 73 7.48 0.92 -30.90
CA PHE A 73 6.58 0.44 -31.96
C PHE A 73 6.71 -1.06 -32.27
N GLY A 74 7.50 -1.82 -31.49
CA GLY A 74 7.38 -3.28 -31.41
C GLY A 74 8.00 -4.08 -32.56
N GLY A 75 8.97 -3.53 -33.29
CA GLY A 75 9.65 -4.22 -34.39
C GLY A 75 11.16 -4.16 -34.27
N THR A 76 11.82 -5.33 -34.21
CA THR A 76 13.27 -5.43 -34.39
C THR A 76 13.61 -5.02 -35.82
N GLY A 77 14.47 -4.01 -36.00
CA GLY A 77 14.86 -3.50 -37.33
C GLY A 77 13.94 -2.45 -37.93
N THR A 78 13.02 -1.85 -37.15
CA THR A 78 12.19 -0.74 -37.64
C THR A 78 12.91 0.59 -37.45
N VAL A 79 13.18 1.30 -38.56
CA VAL A 79 13.73 2.65 -38.56
C VAL A 79 12.60 3.65 -38.77
N LEU A 80 12.51 4.66 -37.91
CA LEU A 80 11.62 5.80 -38.10
C LEU A 80 12.42 6.95 -38.72
N CYS A 81 11.95 7.43 -39.88
CA CYS A 81 12.54 8.54 -40.60
C CYS A 81 11.54 9.68 -40.73
N VAL A 82 12.02 10.91 -40.59
CA VAL A 82 11.24 12.10 -40.95
C VAL A 82 11.42 12.31 -42.45
N VAL A 83 10.31 12.42 -43.18
CA VAL A 83 10.31 12.51 -44.66
C VAL A 83 9.56 13.75 -45.09
N THR A 84 10.14 14.52 -46.01
CA THR A 84 9.43 15.59 -46.71
C THR A 84 8.87 15.03 -48.01
N VAL A 85 7.56 15.17 -48.21
CA VAL A 85 6.87 14.73 -49.42
C VAL A 85 6.47 15.95 -50.22
N ARG A 86 6.96 16.07 -51.45
CA ARG A 86 6.61 17.15 -52.38
C ARG A 86 5.85 16.58 -53.56
N ARG A 87 4.70 17.17 -53.88
CA ARG A 87 3.94 16.88 -55.11
C ARG A 87 4.28 17.92 -56.17
N LYS A 88 4.56 17.49 -57.39
CA LYS A 88 4.78 18.43 -58.50
C LYS A 88 3.43 19.04 -58.90
N LYS A 89 3.38 20.37 -59.08
CA LYS A 89 2.16 21.07 -59.54
C LYS A 89 1.74 20.64 -60.96
N SER A 90 2.68 20.20 -61.79
CA SER A 90 2.46 19.81 -63.18
C SER A 90 1.96 18.37 -63.37
N ASP A 91 2.20 17.48 -62.40
CA ASP A 91 1.71 16.10 -62.42
C ASP A 91 1.32 15.69 -60.99
N PRO A 92 0.01 15.66 -60.68
CA PRO A 92 -0.52 15.30 -59.36
C PRO A 92 -0.12 13.90 -58.87
N ASN A 93 0.27 13.00 -59.78
CA ASN A 93 0.66 11.63 -59.47
C ASN A 93 2.17 11.50 -59.16
N CYS A 94 2.97 12.52 -59.49
CA CYS A 94 4.40 12.52 -59.19
C CYS A 94 4.66 13.01 -57.76
N VAL A 95 5.01 12.06 -56.88
CA VAL A 95 5.33 12.29 -55.48
C VAL A 95 6.83 12.08 -55.25
N GLN A 96 7.56 13.13 -54.88
CA GLN A 96 8.96 13.02 -54.47
C GLN A 96 9.03 12.98 -52.93
N ALA A 97 9.60 11.91 -52.39
CA ALA A 97 9.87 11.78 -50.95
C ALA A 97 11.37 11.89 -50.69
N LYS A 98 11.77 12.77 -49.76
CA LYS A 98 13.16 12.90 -49.30
C LYS A 98 13.23 12.67 -47.80
N VAL A 99 14.07 11.74 -47.37
CA VAL A 99 14.39 11.54 -45.94
C VAL A 99 15.20 12.75 -45.47
N ILE A 100 14.73 13.40 -44.41
CA ILE A 100 15.38 14.58 -43.81
C ILE A 100 16.03 14.28 -42.46
N GLY A 101 15.72 13.15 -41.85
CA GLY A 101 16.42 12.70 -40.64
C GLY A 101 15.87 11.41 -40.07
N MET A 102 16.54 10.92 -39.03
CA MET A 102 16.20 9.67 -38.33
C MET A 102 15.68 9.98 -36.93
N VAL A 103 14.72 9.20 -36.44
CA VAL A 103 14.20 9.36 -35.07
C VAL A 103 15.00 8.49 -34.12
N SER A 104 15.73 9.12 -33.19
CA SER A 104 16.54 8.41 -32.21
C SER A 104 15.77 8.12 -30.91
N THR A 105 14.94 9.06 -30.47
CA THR A 105 14.20 8.97 -29.21
C THR A 105 12.70 9.14 -29.42
N VAL A 106 11.91 8.28 -28.77
CA VAL A 106 10.46 8.36 -28.74
C VAL A 106 9.97 8.43 -27.30
N TYR A 107 9.10 9.39 -27.02
CA TYR A 107 8.36 9.49 -25.77
C TYR A 107 6.92 9.07 -26.00
N THR A 108 6.43 8.09 -25.24
CA THR A 108 5.05 7.61 -25.32
C THR A 108 4.35 7.72 -23.98
N PHE A 109 3.05 7.99 -23.98
CA PHE A 109 2.24 8.12 -22.76
C PHE A 109 1.24 6.96 -22.70
N LYS A 110 1.71 5.78 -22.28
CA LYS A 110 0.89 4.54 -22.21
C LYS A 110 0.17 4.35 -20.88
N SER A 111 0.63 5.05 -19.84
CA SER A 111 0.01 5.03 -18.53
C SER A 111 -1.36 5.71 -18.55
N MET A 112 -2.27 5.28 -17.69
CA MET A 112 -3.52 5.98 -17.41
C MET A 112 -3.26 7.21 -16.54
N CYS A 113 -4.11 8.23 -16.70
CA CYS A 113 -4.12 9.36 -15.79
C CYS A 113 -4.55 8.92 -14.38
N ASP A 114 -3.97 9.54 -13.36
CA ASP A 114 -4.42 9.36 -11.99
C ASP A 114 -5.77 10.08 -11.75
N PHE A 115 -6.41 9.77 -10.63
CA PHE A 115 -7.57 10.51 -10.17
C PHE A 115 -7.19 11.97 -9.94
N HIS A 116 -8.08 12.86 -10.35
CA HIS A 116 -7.93 14.29 -10.18
C HIS A 116 -8.88 14.78 -9.11
N TYR A 117 -8.38 15.65 -8.24
CA TYR A 117 -9.16 16.28 -7.19
C TYR A 117 -9.20 17.79 -7.43
N LEU A 118 -10.40 18.35 -7.41
CA LEU A 118 -10.62 19.78 -7.48
C LEU A 118 -11.05 20.26 -6.09
N PRO A 119 -10.23 21.05 -5.38
CA PRO A 119 -10.57 21.55 -4.06
C PRO A 119 -11.53 22.74 -4.20
N ILE A 120 -12.81 22.43 -4.42
CA ILE A 120 -13.89 23.40 -4.54
C ILE A 120 -14.95 23.16 -3.45
N ARG A 121 -15.57 24.24 -2.98
CA ARG A 121 -16.71 24.18 -2.05
C ARG A 121 -17.89 24.94 -2.66
N GLN A 122 -19.10 24.47 -2.47
CA GLN A 122 -20.28 25.28 -2.80
C GLN A 122 -20.25 26.56 -1.96
N SER A 123 -20.48 27.71 -2.59
CA SER A 123 -20.50 28.99 -1.89
C SER A 123 -21.71 29.06 -0.96
N GLU A 124 -21.48 29.49 0.28
CA GLU A 124 -22.55 29.75 1.24
C GLU A 124 -23.35 31.01 0.86
N ALA A 125 -22.70 31.98 0.20
CA ALA A 125 -23.32 33.23 -0.22
C ALA A 125 -24.15 33.09 -1.52
N PHE A 126 -23.76 32.17 -2.41
CA PHE A 126 -24.39 32.01 -3.73
C PHE A 126 -24.65 30.53 -4.04
N PRO A 127 -25.88 30.03 -3.81
CA PRO A 127 -26.27 28.67 -4.15
C PRO A 127 -26.06 28.38 -5.64
N GLY A 128 -25.24 27.37 -5.95
CA GLY A 128 -24.92 26.96 -7.32
C GLY A 128 -23.57 27.48 -7.84
N CYS A 129 -22.93 28.40 -7.11
CA CYS A 129 -21.55 28.81 -7.36
C CYS A 129 -20.57 27.97 -6.53
N PHE A 130 -19.38 27.73 -7.08
CA PHE A 130 -18.31 27.01 -6.41
C PHE A 130 -17.13 27.95 -6.15
N GLU A 131 -16.67 27.99 -4.90
CA GLU A 131 -15.46 28.69 -4.48
C GLU A 131 -14.24 27.81 -4.70
N ASN A 132 -13.20 28.38 -5.32
CA ASN A 132 -11.89 27.76 -5.44
C ASN A 132 -11.14 27.85 -4.10
N LEU A 133 -10.81 26.70 -3.49
CA LEU A 133 -10.10 26.65 -2.22
C LEU A 133 -8.57 26.68 -2.39
N VAL A 134 -8.02 26.50 -3.60
CA VAL A 134 -6.56 26.48 -3.83
C VAL A 134 -5.83 27.66 -3.18
N PRO A 135 -6.27 28.93 -3.33
CA PRO A 135 -5.58 30.08 -2.71
C PRO A 135 -5.68 30.09 -1.18
N LYS A 136 -6.69 29.40 -0.61
CA LYS A 136 -6.85 29.23 0.84
C LYS A 136 -6.03 28.06 1.37
N LEU A 137 -5.64 27.10 0.53
CA LEU A 137 -4.95 25.85 0.87
C LEU A 137 -3.44 25.90 0.63
N ILE A 138 -2.98 26.75 -0.28
CA ILE A 138 -1.57 26.91 -0.61
C ILE A 138 -1.27 28.40 -0.65
N PRO A 139 -0.36 28.91 0.21
CA PRO A 139 0.09 30.28 0.08
C PRO A 139 0.83 30.44 -1.25
N LEU A 140 0.36 31.36 -2.09
CA LEU A 140 0.95 31.62 -3.41
C LEU A 140 2.12 32.62 -3.35
N ASP A 141 2.26 33.30 -2.22
CA ASP A 141 3.28 34.32 -1.99
C ASP A 141 3.79 34.29 -0.53
N LEU A 142 4.91 34.98 -0.31
CA LEU A 142 5.57 35.03 1.00
C LEU A 142 4.69 35.71 2.08
N PRO A 143 3.98 36.83 1.81
CA PRO A 143 3.06 37.42 2.78
C PRO A 143 1.91 36.48 3.16
N GLY A 144 1.31 35.78 2.21
CA GLY A 144 0.28 34.77 2.46
C GLY A 144 0.81 33.64 3.34
N ALA A 145 2.03 33.15 3.09
CA ALA A 145 2.67 32.11 3.90
C ALA A 145 2.92 32.57 5.36
N LEU A 146 3.37 33.81 5.55
CA LEU A 146 3.58 34.38 6.89
C LEU A 146 2.27 34.58 7.65
N SER A 147 1.20 35.00 6.95
CA SER A 147 -0.13 35.15 7.56
C SER A 147 -0.68 33.81 8.08
N TRP A 148 -0.45 32.73 7.32
CA TRP A 148 -0.78 31.35 7.70
C TRP A 148 -0.08 30.90 8.98
N TRP A 149 1.19 31.28 9.15
CA TRP A 149 1.98 30.93 10.33
C TRP A 149 1.56 31.70 11.58
N ASN A 150 1.24 32.99 11.42
CA ASN A 150 0.95 33.89 12.53
C ASN A 150 -0.52 33.90 12.96
N GLN A 151 -1.46 33.48 12.10
CA GLN A 151 -2.90 33.46 12.39
C GLN A 151 -3.54 32.10 12.05
N PRO A 152 -3.22 31.01 12.77
CA PRO A 152 -3.78 29.69 12.52
C PRO A 152 -5.28 29.55 12.85
N GLU A 153 -5.86 30.52 13.59
CA GLU A 153 -7.20 30.44 14.19
C GLU A 153 -8.26 31.38 13.59
N ASN A 154 -8.07 31.93 12.39
CA ASN A 154 -9.18 32.65 11.76
C ASN A 154 -10.37 31.68 11.54
N GLU A 155 -11.59 32.14 11.85
CA GLU A 155 -12.87 31.38 11.87
C GLU A 155 -13.18 30.55 10.61
N ARG A 156 -12.44 30.78 9.53
CA ARG A 156 -12.35 29.90 8.38
C ARG A 156 -11.20 28.91 8.55
N ARG A 157 -11.30 28.02 9.53
CA ARG A 157 -10.38 26.88 9.67
C ARG A 157 -10.28 26.20 8.32
N THR A 158 -9.15 26.38 7.63
CA THR A 158 -8.95 25.83 6.28
C THR A 158 -9.28 24.34 6.36
N PRO A 159 -10.33 23.86 5.66
CA PRO A 159 -10.73 22.48 5.82
C PRO A 159 -9.55 21.60 5.42
N LEU A 160 -9.40 20.45 6.09
CA LEU A 160 -8.29 19.51 5.90
C LEU A 160 -8.35 18.87 4.49
N HIS A 161 -8.08 19.66 3.46
CA HIS A 161 -8.00 19.26 2.05
C HIS A 161 -6.52 19.02 1.70
N LEU A 162 -5.96 17.96 2.29
CA LEU A 162 -4.64 17.46 1.93
C LEU A 162 -4.84 16.19 1.09
N PRO A 163 -5.05 16.30 -0.23
CA PRO A 163 -5.13 15.11 -1.07
C PRO A 163 -3.81 14.34 -1.00
N PRO A 164 -3.84 13.01 -1.10
CA PRO A 164 -2.60 12.24 -1.24
C PRO A 164 -1.86 12.72 -2.49
N TYR A 165 -0.52 12.65 -2.44
CA TYR A 165 0.33 12.97 -3.59
C TYR A 165 -0.03 12.13 -4.84
N GLN A 166 -0.52 10.91 -4.63
CA GLN A 166 -0.94 10.00 -5.69
C GLN A 166 -2.17 9.24 -5.17
N PHE A 167 -3.25 9.25 -5.95
CA PHE A 167 -4.50 8.57 -5.59
C PHE A 167 -4.46 7.09 -5.99
N SER A 168 -3.99 6.81 -7.20
CA SER A 168 -3.84 5.45 -7.71
C SER A 168 -2.39 5.00 -7.62
N ARG A 169 -2.12 3.94 -6.88
CA ARG A 169 -0.78 3.30 -6.86
C ARG A 169 -0.40 2.64 -8.19
N TYR A 170 -1.35 2.47 -9.10
CA TYR A 170 -1.16 1.75 -10.36
C TYR A 170 -1.60 2.63 -11.52
N SER A 171 -0.70 2.83 -12.48
CA SER A 171 -0.99 3.56 -13.72
C SER A 171 -1.44 2.64 -14.86
N ILE A 172 -1.38 1.32 -14.66
CA ILE A 172 -1.74 0.31 -15.66
C ILE A 172 -2.91 -0.52 -15.12
N PRO A 173 -3.99 -0.72 -15.91
CA PRO A 173 -5.14 -1.50 -15.46
C PRO A 173 -4.75 -2.98 -15.26
N SER A 174 -5.28 -3.60 -14.20
CA SER A 174 -5.06 -5.02 -13.95
C SER A 174 -5.92 -5.88 -14.87
N SER A 175 -5.29 -6.79 -15.61
CA SER A 175 -5.98 -7.75 -16.46
C SER A 175 -6.62 -8.93 -15.68
N LYS A 176 -6.47 -9.00 -14.35
CA LYS A 176 -6.81 -10.21 -13.58
C LYS A 176 -8.19 -10.22 -12.93
N LEU A 177 -8.61 -9.09 -12.34
CA LEU A 177 -9.78 -9.08 -11.44
C LEU A 177 -11.10 -8.71 -12.13
N LEU A 178 -11.07 -7.86 -13.16
CA LEU A 178 -12.27 -7.34 -13.83
C LEU A 178 -12.19 -7.35 -15.37
N CYS A 179 -11.08 -7.80 -15.95
CA CYS A 179 -10.84 -7.74 -17.40
C CYS A 179 -11.56 -8.85 -18.20
N LYS A 180 -12.16 -9.84 -17.52
CA LYS A 180 -12.95 -10.89 -18.19
C LYS A 180 -14.38 -10.45 -18.50
N GLU A 181 -14.85 -9.34 -17.92
CA GLU A 181 -16.20 -8.82 -18.14
C GLU A 181 -16.30 -7.95 -19.40
N THR A 182 -15.18 -7.38 -19.87
CA THR A 182 -15.13 -6.51 -21.05
C THR A 182 -14.99 -7.27 -22.37
N ASP A 183 -14.84 -8.59 -22.33
CA ASP A 183 -14.75 -9.45 -23.51
C ASP A 183 -16.15 -9.97 -23.89
N PHE A 184 -16.91 -9.13 -24.59
CA PHE A 184 -18.29 -9.40 -25.04
C PHE A 184 -18.38 -10.35 -26.25
N SER A 185 -17.37 -11.20 -26.46
CA SER A 185 -17.40 -12.21 -27.52
C SER A 185 -18.68 -13.07 -27.40
N PRO A 186 -19.46 -13.22 -28.49
CA PRO A 186 -20.72 -13.96 -28.47
C PRO A 186 -20.53 -15.44 -28.07
N GLU A 187 -19.34 -16.01 -28.26
CA GLU A 187 -19.00 -17.38 -27.83
C GLU A 187 -18.97 -17.54 -26.32
N LYS A 188 -18.52 -16.52 -25.58
CA LYS A 188 -18.48 -16.53 -24.10
C LYS A 188 -19.84 -16.20 -23.49
N VAL A 189 -20.70 -15.45 -24.20
CA VAL A 189 -22.08 -15.20 -23.78
C VAL A 189 -22.91 -16.49 -23.79
N LYS A 190 -22.71 -17.38 -24.76
CA LYS A 190 -23.40 -18.69 -24.81
C LYS A 190 -23.01 -19.66 -23.69
N ARG A 191 -21.78 -19.55 -23.14
CA ARG A 191 -21.35 -20.35 -21.98
C ARG A 191 -22.00 -19.92 -20.66
N LYS A 192 -22.77 -18.82 -20.62
CA LYS A 192 -23.42 -18.29 -19.41
C LYS A 192 -24.74 -19.00 -19.04
N SER A 193 -25.15 -20.06 -19.76
CA SER A 193 -26.37 -20.83 -19.40
C SER A 193 -26.21 -21.71 -18.16
N ALA A 194 -25.00 -21.89 -17.63
CA ALA A 194 -24.78 -22.48 -16.32
C ALA A 194 -24.67 -21.35 -15.27
N GLY A 195 -25.77 -21.13 -14.55
CA GLY A 195 -25.94 -20.31 -13.34
C GLY A 195 -24.84 -19.28 -13.02
N HIS A 196 -25.09 -18.03 -13.41
CA HIS A 196 -24.48 -16.88 -12.77
C HIS A 196 -24.75 -16.99 -11.25
N GLY A 197 -23.72 -17.10 -10.41
CA GLY A 197 -23.87 -17.15 -8.95
C GLY A 197 -23.99 -18.53 -8.29
N GLN A 198 -23.65 -19.65 -8.94
CA GLN A 198 -23.63 -20.95 -8.21
C GLN A 198 -22.38 -21.21 -7.36
N SER A 199 -21.31 -20.43 -7.54
CA SER A 199 -20.23 -20.34 -6.55
C SER A 199 -20.39 -19.07 -5.73
N LEU A 200 -21.57 -18.88 -5.14
CA LEU A 200 -21.71 -17.96 -4.03
C LEU A 200 -20.83 -18.52 -2.91
N ARG A 201 -19.66 -17.92 -2.75
CA ARG A 201 -18.81 -18.17 -1.59
C ARG A 201 -19.71 -18.00 -0.37
N SER A 202 -19.92 -19.07 0.40
CA SER A 202 -20.76 -19.02 1.60
C SER A 202 -20.35 -17.81 2.43
N GLU A 203 -21.34 -17.07 2.92
CA GLU A 203 -21.11 -15.90 3.74
C GLU A 203 -20.20 -16.29 4.92
N ARG A 204 -19.05 -15.61 5.04
CA ARG A 204 -18.15 -15.82 6.15
C ARG A 204 -18.67 -15.01 7.34
N LYS A 205 -19.54 -15.60 8.14
CA LYS A 205 -19.94 -15.01 9.42
C LYS A 205 -18.75 -15.02 10.38
N ALA A 206 -18.35 -13.83 10.85
CA ALA A 206 -17.33 -13.68 11.87
C ALA A 206 -18.03 -13.53 13.22
N LEU A 207 -18.11 -14.62 13.99
CA LEU A 207 -18.80 -14.65 15.28
C LEU A 207 -17.89 -14.24 16.46
N SER A 208 -16.60 -14.00 16.19
CA SER A 208 -15.65 -13.50 17.20
C SER A 208 -15.95 -12.06 17.59
N VAL A 209 -16.17 -11.82 18.88
CA VAL A 209 -16.37 -10.48 19.44
C VAL A 209 -15.04 -9.73 19.45
N THR A 210 -15.06 -8.48 18.99
CA THR A 210 -13.89 -7.61 18.95
C THR A 210 -14.23 -6.26 19.58
N VAL A 211 -13.40 -5.78 20.51
CA VAL A 211 -13.69 -4.57 21.30
C VAL A 211 -12.51 -3.60 21.33
N HIS A 212 -12.80 -2.31 21.51
CA HIS A 212 -11.80 -1.30 21.84
C HIS A 212 -11.49 -1.32 23.35
N SER A 213 -10.29 -0.89 23.75
CA SER A 213 -9.86 -0.88 25.16
C SER A 213 -10.74 -0.05 26.10
N THR A 214 -11.44 0.96 25.56
CA THR A 214 -12.33 1.85 26.32
C THR A 214 -13.77 1.36 26.37
N ALA A 215 -14.13 0.32 25.60
CA ALA A 215 -15.48 -0.21 25.57
C ALA A 215 -15.78 -1.11 26.78
N GLU A 216 -17.04 -1.46 26.98
CA GLU A 216 -17.44 -2.48 27.94
C GLU A 216 -17.00 -3.88 27.45
N PHE A 217 -16.41 -4.68 28.35
CA PHE A 217 -15.87 -5.98 28.00
C PHE A 217 -16.96 -7.05 28.13
N PRO A 218 -17.13 -7.93 27.13
CA PRO A 218 -18.18 -8.93 27.13
C PRO A 218 -17.95 -9.96 28.24
N LYS A 219 -19.02 -10.27 28.96
CA LYS A 219 -18.97 -11.22 30.08
C LYS A 219 -19.11 -12.68 29.66
N GLN A 220 -19.72 -12.93 28.49
CA GLN A 220 -20.00 -14.26 27.97
C GLN A 220 -19.97 -14.25 26.42
N PRO A 221 -19.68 -15.40 25.77
CA PRO A 221 -19.83 -15.55 24.32
C PRO A 221 -21.31 -15.47 23.90
N THR A 222 -21.58 -15.19 22.63
CA THR A 222 -22.94 -15.29 22.08
C THR A 222 -23.34 -16.77 21.91
N GLU A 223 -24.63 -17.08 22.06
CA GLU A 223 -25.14 -18.45 21.85
C GLU A 223 -24.81 -18.98 20.46
N GLU A 224 -24.86 -18.12 19.43
CA GLU A 224 -24.46 -18.45 18.07
C GLU A 224 -22.99 -18.87 17.97
N ALA A 225 -22.09 -18.16 18.65
CA ALA A 225 -20.67 -18.46 18.66
C ALA A 225 -20.38 -19.82 19.34
N VAL A 226 -21.08 -20.11 20.43
CA VAL A 226 -21.00 -21.39 21.15
C VAL A 226 -21.49 -22.54 20.27
N ASN A 227 -22.67 -22.39 19.66
CA ASN A 227 -23.26 -23.41 18.80
C ASN A 227 -22.40 -23.68 17.56
N ASP A 228 -21.92 -22.63 16.88
CA ASP A 228 -21.04 -22.78 15.72
C ASP A 228 -19.71 -23.46 16.08
N ALA A 229 -19.12 -23.13 17.23
CA ALA A 229 -17.90 -23.80 17.71
C ALA A 229 -18.13 -25.30 17.99
N ASN A 230 -19.24 -25.65 18.63
CA ASN A 230 -19.60 -27.05 18.92
C ASN A 230 -19.94 -27.83 17.63
N ILE A 231 -20.55 -27.19 16.63
CA ILE A 231 -20.85 -27.81 15.33
C ILE A 231 -19.57 -28.06 14.54
N ARG A 232 -18.64 -27.08 14.52
CA ARG A 232 -17.38 -27.17 13.76
C ARG A 232 -16.36 -28.12 14.40
N CYS A 233 -16.37 -28.22 15.73
CA CYS A 233 -15.49 -29.11 16.47
C CYS A 233 -16.32 -29.96 17.43
N LYS A 234 -16.57 -31.21 17.02
CA LYS A 234 -17.32 -32.19 17.82
C LYS A 234 -16.48 -32.87 18.91
N ASN A 235 -15.16 -32.81 18.79
CA ASN A 235 -14.26 -33.44 19.75
C ASN A 235 -14.16 -32.52 20.98
N ASP A 236 -14.33 -33.06 22.18
CA ASP A 236 -14.29 -32.25 23.40
C ASP A 236 -12.86 -31.81 23.81
N GLU A 237 -11.84 -32.54 23.36
CA GLU A 237 -10.44 -32.30 23.78
C GLU A 237 -9.92 -30.90 23.40
N PRO A 238 -10.10 -30.40 22.16
CA PRO A 238 -9.74 -29.02 21.81
C PRO A 238 -10.49 -27.95 22.61
N HIS A 239 -11.76 -28.19 22.96
CA HIS A 239 -12.54 -27.27 23.81
C HIS A 239 -11.96 -27.23 25.22
N ARG A 240 -11.64 -28.41 25.78
CA ARG A 240 -11.03 -28.52 27.10
C ARG A 240 -9.66 -27.84 27.16
N LEU A 241 -8.81 -28.05 26.15
CA LEU A 241 -7.49 -27.41 26.08
C LEU A 241 -7.57 -25.88 26.07
N LEU A 242 -8.50 -25.30 25.28
CA LEU A 242 -8.69 -23.84 25.27
C LEU A 242 -9.27 -23.32 26.57
N GLN A 243 -10.19 -24.07 27.20
CA GLN A 243 -10.73 -23.72 28.50
C GLN A 243 -9.62 -23.69 29.57
N GLU A 244 -8.85 -24.77 29.69
CA GLU A 244 -7.72 -24.87 30.63
C GLU A 244 -6.68 -23.75 30.39
N LEU A 245 -6.39 -23.44 29.13
CA LEU A 245 -5.46 -22.35 28.76
C LEU A 245 -5.91 -20.98 29.28
N PHE A 246 -7.21 -20.67 29.16
CA PHE A 246 -7.76 -19.39 29.61
C PHE A 246 -8.04 -19.36 31.12
N GLU A 247 -8.18 -20.52 31.77
CA GLU A 247 -8.20 -20.67 33.23
C GLU A 247 -6.81 -20.46 33.84
N GLU A 248 -5.75 -21.02 33.22
CA GLU A 248 -4.35 -20.79 33.63
C GLU A 248 -3.97 -19.31 33.51
N ARG A 249 -4.33 -18.68 32.38
CA ARG A 249 -4.03 -17.28 32.10
C ARG A 249 -5.14 -16.65 31.27
N PRO A 250 -5.69 -15.50 31.71
CA PRO A 250 -6.90 -14.96 31.10
C PRO A 250 -6.67 -14.30 29.74
N MET A 251 -5.42 -14.00 29.36
CA MET A 251 -5.12 -13.24 28.14
C MET A 251 -3.90 -13.78 27.41
N TRP A 252 -4.03 -13.99 26.10
CA TRP A 252 -2.97 -14.58 25.27
C TRP A 252 -2.84 -13.90 23.91
N THR A 253 -1.63 -13.92 23.35
CA THR A 253 -1.42 -13.65 21.93
C THR A 253 -1.88 -14.86 21.10
N ARG A 254 -2.28 -14.65 19.84
CA ARG A 254 -2.66 -15.78 18.95
C ARG A 254 -1.52 -16.81 18.81
N VAL A 255 -0.28 -16.34 18.72
CA VAL A 255 0.92 -17.19 18.63
C VAL A 255 1.10 -18.01 19.91
N GLY A 256 0.86 -17.42 21.09
CA GLY A 256 0.91 -18.15 22.36
C GLY A 256 -0.12 -19.28 22.43
N ILE A 257 -1.36 -19.01 21.97
CA ILE A 257 -2.44 -20.02 21.95
C ILE A 257 -2.07 -21.18 21.02
N LEU A 258 -1.59 -20.89 19.81
CA LEU A 258 -1.08 -21.88 18.86
C LEU A 258 0.01 -22.75 19.48
N LYS A 259 1.04 -22.13 20.05
CA LYS A 259 2.21 -22.85 20.59
C LYS A 259 1.86 -23.71 21.80
N LYS A 260 1.01 -23.21 22.71
CA LYS A 260 0.61 -23.90 23.94
C LYS A 260 -0.34 -25.06 23.69
N THR A 261 -1.33 -24.86 22.82
CA THR A 261 -2.35 -25.90 22.55
C THR A 261 -1.92 -26.89 21.48
N ARG A 262 -0.99 -26.50 20.58
CA ARG A 262 -0.57 -27.26 19.39
C ARG A 262 -1.75 -27.65 18.47
N LEU A 263 -2.87 -26.95 18.58
CA LEU A 263 -4.03 -27.12 17.71
C LEU A 263 -3.79 -26.41 16.38
N ASP A 264 -4.48 -26.88 15.34
CA ASP A 264 -4.45 -26.24 14.02
C ASP A 264 -5.01 -24.81 14.06
N ASP A 265 -4.40 -23.88 13.30
CA ASP A 265 -4.78 -22.46 13.27
C ASP A 265 -6.23 -22.25 12.81
N GLY A 266 -6.69 -23.07 11.86
CA GLY A 266 -8.07 -23.08 11.39
C GLY A 266 -9.04 -23.46 12.51
N LEU A 267 -8.70 -24.51 13.27
CA LEU A 267 -9.49 -24.95 14.42
C LEU A 267 -9.53 -23.90 15.53
N ILE A 268 -8.38 -23.35 15.91
CA ILE A 268 -8.30 -22.26 16.92
C ILE A 268 -9.14 -21.06 16.49
N LYS A 269 -9.11 -20.69 15.20
CA LYS A 269 -9.94 -19.58 14.69
C LYS A 269 -11.43 -19.81 14.94
N THR A 270 -11.90 -21.05 14.79
CA THR A 270 -13.32 -21.40 14.99
C THR A 270 -13.69 -21.53 16.46
N LEU A 271 -12.77 -21.97 17.31
CA LEU A 271 -13.05 -22.19 18.74
C LEU A 271 -12.93 -20.92 19.57
N LEU A 272 -12.04 -19.99 19.21
CA LEU A 272 -11.78 -18.80 20.03
C LEU A 272 -13.03 -17.96 20.32
N GLN A 273 -13.96 -17.88 19.36
CA GLN A 273 -15.23 -17.15 19.52
C GLN A 273 -16.08 -17.64 20.71
N LYS A 274 -15.88 -18.89 21.16
CA LYS A 274 -16.55 -19.48 22.33
C LYS A 274 -15.88 -19.10 23.65
N PHE A 275 -14.57 -18.85 23.67
CA PHE A 275 -13.79 -18.72 24.91
C PHE A 275 -13.28 -17.31 25.19
N ALA A 276 -13.03 -16.52 24.15
CA ALA A 276 -12.40 -15.21 24.27
C ALA A 276 -12.90 -14.20 23.24
N PHE A 277 -12.74 -12.93 23.58
CA PHE A 277 -12.91 -11.79 22.67
C PHE A 277 -11.56 -11.14 22.37
N TYR A 278 -11.49 -10.38 21.29
CA TYR A 278 -10.26 -9.74 20.84
C TYR A 278 -10.22 -8.25 21.19
N ILE A 279 -9.13 -7.80 21.81
CA ILE A 279 -8.92 -6.38 22.16
C ILE A 279 -8.15 -5.70 21.01
N LEU A 280 -8.69 -4.63 20.44
CA LEU A 280 -8.13 -3.97 19.25
C LEU A 280 -6.89 -3.12 19.53
N ASN A 281 -6.91 -2.38 20.64
CA ASN A 281 -5.99 -1.30 20.95
C ASN A 281 -5.77 -1.18 22.47
N GLY A 282 -4.95 -0.21 22.88
CA GLY A 282 -4.64 0.04 24.28
C GLY A 282 -3.55 -0.88 24.87
N PRO A 283 -3.38 -0.88 26.21
CA PRO A 283 -2.29 -1.59 26.90
C PRO A 283 -2.33 -3.11 26.74
N TRP A 284 -3.52 -3.67 26.49
CA TRP A 284 -3.76 -5.09 26.21
C TRP A 284 -4.19 -5.33 24.77
N GLY A 285 -3.88 -4.39 23.87
CA GLY A 285 -4.22 -4.47 22.47
C GLY A 285 -3.60 -5.70 21.81
N ARG A 286 -4.29 -6.24 20.82
CA ARG A 286 -3.87 -7.43 20.07
C ARG A 286 -3.87 -8.74 20.87
N LEU A 287 -4.51 -8.78 22.03
CA LEU A 287 -4.68 -9.99 22.85
C LEU A 287 -6.09 -10.56 22.74
N TRP A 288 -6.18 -11.88 22.88
CA TRP A 288 -7.43 -12.58 23.16
C TRP A 288 -7.62 -12.62 24.66
N CYS A 289 -8.75 -12.12 25.14
CA CYS A 289 -9.11 -12.07 26.54
C CYS A 289 -10.32 -12.95 26.81
N ARG A 290 -10.26 -13.79 27.86
CA ARG A 290 -11.38 -14.63 28.25
C ARG A 290 -12.59 -13.78 28.61
N PHE A 291 -13.77 -14.29 28.30
CA PHE A 291 -15.02 -13.62 28.69
C PHE A 291 -15.12 -13.46 30.21
N GLY A 292 -15.62 -12.30 30.65
CA GLY A 292 -15.82 -11.98 32.06
C GLY A 292 -14.56 -11.52 32.82
N TYR A 293 -13.40 -11.42 32.17
CA TYR A 293 -12.19 -10.83 32.76
C TYR A 293 -11.97 -9.40 32.25
N ASP A 294 -11.78 -8.46 33.18
CA ASP A 294 -11.42 -7.09 32.88
C ASP A 294 -10.03 -6.76 33.46
N PRO A 295 -8.98 -6.66 32.62
CA PRO A 295 -7.64 -6.36 33.10
C PRO A 295 -7.48 -4.93 33.63
N ARG A 296 -8.44 -4.03 33.36
CA ARG A 296 -8.39 -2.63 33.82
C ARG A 296 -8.71 -2.46 35.30
N THR A 297 -9.28 -3.49 35.93
CA THR A 297 -9.63 -3.53 37.34
C THR A 297 -8.74 -4.48 38.15
N ASP A 298 -7.82 -5.19 37.50
CA ASP A 298 -6.88 -6.12 38.13
C ASP A 298 -5.44 -5.62 37.98
N PRO A 299 -4.82 -5.06 39.04
CA PRO A 299 -3.42 -4.60 39.00
C PRO A 299 -2.41 -5.67 38.60
N ASN A 300 -2.71 -6.96 38.81
CA ASN A 300 -1.83 -8.06 38.38
C ASN A 300 -1.88 -8.28 36.87
N ALA A 301 -2.85 -7.71 36.16
CA ALA A 301 -2.93 -7.75 34.71
C ALA A 301 -1.81 -6.95 34.01
N LYS A 302 -1.00 -6.19 34.75
CA LYS A 302 0.20 -5.50 34.26
C LYS A 302 1.14 -6.42 33.48
N GLN A 303 1.28 -7.67 33.94
CA GLN A 303 2.17 -8.66 33.33
C GLN A 303 1.67 -9.12 31.95
N TYR A 304 0.38 -8.97 31.69
CA TYR A 304 -0.22 -9.34 30.43
C TYR A 304 -0.30 -8.18 29.43
N GLN A 305 0.16 -6.97 29.80
CA GLN A 305 0.21 -5.87 28.84
C GLN A 305 1.04 -6.25 27.62
N SER A 306 0.57 -5.84 26.45
CA SER A 306 1.14 -6.17 25.16
C SER A 306 2.16 -5.12 24.73
N VAL A 307 3.32 -5.56 24.27
CA VAL A 307 4.37 -4.70 23.69
C VAL A 307 4.71 -5.17 22.28
N MET A 308 4.84 -4.22 21.35
CA MET A 308 5.30 -4.51 19.99
C MET A 308 6.79 -4.30 19.89
N VAL A 309 7.54 -5.38 19.67
CA VAL A 309 8.98 -5.32 19.43
C VAL A 309 9.23 -5.31 17.93
N THR A 310 10.06 -4.38 17.44
CA THR A 310 10.44 -4.30 16.03
C THR A 310 11.95 -4.39 15.84
N PHE A 311 12.41 -5.45 15.18
CA PHE A 311 13.80 -5.71 14.85
C PHE A 311 14.18 -5.04 13.51
N ARG A 312 14.33 -3.70 13.50
CA ARG A 312 14.51 -2.91 12.25
C ARG A 312 15.87 -3.09 11.56
N GLN A 313 16.93 -3.43 12.29
CA GLN A 313 18.32 -3.40 11.79
C GLN A 313 19.00 -4.78 11.69
N HIS A 314 18.25 -5.89 11.76
CA HIS A 314 18.88 -7.21 11.70
C HIS A 314 18.89 -7.78 10.27
N ALA A 315 20.07 -7.83 9.65
CA ALA A 315 20.29 -8.39 8.31
C ALA A 315 19.85 -9.87 8.20
N LYS A 316 19.80 -10.59 9.32
CA LYS A 316 19.37 -12.00 9.41
C LYS A 316 17.85 -12.21 9.41
N ILE A 317 17.05 -11.17 9.62
CA ILE A 317 15.58 -11.29 9.60
C ILE A 317 15.10 -10.75 8.25
N PRO A 318 14.51 -11.60 7.38
CA PRO A 318 14.07 -11.16 6.05
C PRO A 318 13.17 -9.93 6.17
N GLU A 319 13.50 -8.86 5.44
CA GLU A 319 12.54 -7.79 5.23
C GLU A 319 11.38 -8.40 4.47
N ARG A 320 10.14 -8.28 4.98
CA ARG A 320 8.97 -8.38 4.11
C ARG A 320 9.16 -7.26 3.10
N GLN A 321 9.75 -7.57 1.94
CA GLN A 321 9.89 -6.64 0.84
C GLN A 321 8.50 -6.04 0.68
N ARG A 322 8.36 -4.77 1.08
CA ARG A 322 7.16 -4.00 0.84
C ARG A 322 6.95 -4.11 -0.66
N LEU A 323 5.96 -4.89 -1.08
CA LEU A 323 5.74 -5.32 -2.46
C LEU A 323 6.10 -4.18 -3.44
N LYS A 324 7.36 -4.16 -3.90
CA LYS A 324 7.70 -3.48 -5.13
C LYS A 324 7.18 -4.46 -6.15
N ILE A 325 5.95 -4.22 -6.60
CA ILE A 325 5.39 -4.88 -7.77
C ILE A 325 6.18 -4.33 -8.96
N VAL A 326 7.44 -4.77 -9.08
CA VAL A 326 8.12 -4.78 -10.35
C VAL A 326 7.54 -5.99 -11.06
N THR A 327 6.76 -5.68 -12.08
CA THR A 327 6.12 -6.56 -13.04
C THR A 327 7.12 -7.61 -13.56
N LYS A 328 7.29 -8.73 -12.85
CA LYS A 328 7.82 -9.95 -13.45
C LYS A 328 6.66 -10.62 -14.17
N ASN A 329 6.54 -10.34 -15.47
CA ASN A 329 6.05 -11.25 -16.49
C ASN A 329 6.24 -10.60 -17.87
N SER A 330 7.45 -10.72 -18.43
CA SER A 330 7.66 -11.08 -19.83
C SER A 330 9.16 -11.29 -20.02
N GLU A 331 9.53 -12.46 -20.51
CA GLU A 331 10.89 -12.85 -20.88
C GLU A 331 11.38 -11.99 -22.06
N ARG A 332 12.48 -11.24 -21.89
CA ARG A 332 13.62 -11.02 -22.83
C ARG A 332 14.56 -9.90 -22.33
N PRO A 333 15.85 -9.91 -22.72
CA PRO A 333 16.94 -9.45 -21.87
C PRO A 333 17.37 -7.99 -22.11
N GLY A 334 17.86 -7.36 -21.04
CA GLY A 334 18.58 -6.09 -21.07
C GLY A 334 17.72 -4.90 -20.68
N HIS A 335 17.95 -4.35 -19.49
CA HIS A 335 18.27 -2.94 -19.27
C HIS A 335 18.47 -2.70 -17.76
N ALA A 336 19.73 -2.48 -17.40
CA ALA A 336 20.10 -1.97 -16.09
C ALA A 336 19.57 -0.54 -15.94
N SER A 337 18.86 -0.27 -14.84
CA SER A 337 18.72 1.08 -14.31
C SER A 337 19.71 1.22 -13.17
N VAL A 338 20.59 2.20 -13.30
CA VAL A 338 21.67 2.51 -12.36
C VAL A 338 21.06 3.23 -11.16
N THR A 339 20.85 2.50 -10.08
CA THR A 339 21.07 3.01 -8.72
C THR A 339 21.68 1.88 -7.90
N SER A 340 23.01 1.93 -7.79
CA SER A 340 23.85 1.47 -6.68
C SER A 340 23.58 0.10 -6.05
N ALA A 341 24.55 -0.79 -6.29
CA ALA A 341 24.78 -2.13 -5.76
C ALA A 341 24.50 -2.35 -4.25
N SER A 342 23.80 -3.45 -3.94
CA SER A 342 24.43 -4.65 -3.34
C SER A 342 23.38 -5.74 -3.09
N SER A 343 23.80 -7.00 -3.22
CA SER A 343 23.16 -8.25 -2.76
C SER A 343 22.49 -9.11 -3.84
N LEU A 344 23.27 -10.08 -4.33
CA LEU A 344 22.82 -11.35 -4.89
C LEU A 344 21.97 -12.08 -3.83
N ALA A 345 20.69 -12.35 -4.12
CA ALA A 345 19.90 -13.31 -3.35
C ALA A 345 18.87 -14.04 -4.25
N PRO A 346 18.61 -15.33 -4.03
CA PRO A 346 17.75 -16.14 -4.89
C PRO A 346 16.28 -15.75 -4.75
N ALA A 347 15.49 -16.01 -5.79
CA ALA A 347 14.05 -15.80 -5.79
C ALA A 347 13.36 -16.71 -4.76
N VAL A 348 12.61 -16.13 -3.82
CA VAL A 348 11.75 -16.87 -2.89
C VAL A 348 10.28 -16.63 -3.30
N PRO A 349 9.42 -17.67 -3.35
CA PRO A 349 8.02 -17.53 -3.70
C PRO A 349 7.27 -16.61 -2.74
N SER A 350 6.25 -15.93 -3.27
CA SER A 350 5.26 -15.18 -2.50
C SER A 350 4.43 -16.15 -1.67
N THR A 351 4.65 -16.18 -0.36
CA THR A 351 3.93 -17.06 0.57
C THR A 351 3.10 -16.22 1.55
N TYR A 352 1.87 -15.88 1.15
CA TYR A 352 0.74 -15.74 2.08
C TYR A 352 0.09 -17.12 2.31
N GLY A 353 0.92 -18.16 2.34
CA GLY A 353 0.56 -19.53 2.65
C GLY A 353 1.10 -19.87 4.03
N SER A 354 0.30 -20.60 4.80
CA SER A 354 0.67 -21.43 5.94
C SER A 354 1.97 -21.02 6.64
N LEU A 355 1.86 -20.33 7.77
CA LEU A 355 2.93 -20.40 8.76
C LEU A 355 3.16 -21.91 8.99
N THR A 356 4.28 -22.45 8.53
CA THR A 356 4.80 -23.69 9.10
C THR A 356 5.23 -23.29 10.51
N ASP A 357 4.25 -23.40 11.41
CA ASP A 357 4.13 -22.80 12.74
C ASP A 357 5.17 -23.30 13.75
N GLU A 358 6.01 -24.25 13.35
CA GLU A 358 6.95 -24.92 14.26
C GLU A 358 8.08 -24.03 14.78
N HIS A 359 8.36 -22.88 14.16
CA HIS A 359 9.56 -22.07 14.44
C HIS A 359 9.35 -20.64 14.96
N ILE A 360 8.12 -20.22 15.24
CA ILE A 360 7.87 -18.92 15.88
C ILE A 360 7.49 -19.17 17.33
N ASP A 361 8.31 -18.66 18.25
CA ASP A 361 8.00 -18.69 19.67
C ASP A 361 7.24 -17.44 20.10
N TYR A 362 6.33 -17.61 21.07
CA TYR A 362 5.60 -16.53 21.71
C TYR A 362 6.38 -15.92 22.88
N THR A 363 7.47 -16.56 23.32
CA THR A 363 8.39 -15.99 24.30
C THR A 363 9.58 -15.31 23.64
N TYR A 364 10.10 -14.26 24.26
CA TYR A 364 11.34 -13.63 23.86
C TYR A 364 12.45 -13.97 24.85
N THR A 365 13.50 -14.65 24.38
CA THR A 365 14.70 -14.98 25.17
C THR A 365 15.86 -14.07 24.73
N PRO A 366 16.59 -13.43 25.67
CA PRO A 366 17.75 -12.63 25.33
C PRO A 366 18.77 -13.42 24.51
N GLY A 367 19.24 -12.83 23.41
CA GLY A 367 20.20 -13.48 22.50
C GLY A 367 19.56 -14.31 21.38
N GLU A 368 18.26 -14.61 21.47
CA GLU A 368 17.50 -15.30 20.42
C GLU A 368 16.64 -14.32 19.63
N LEU A 369 16.92 -14.18 18.34
CA LEU A 369 16.14 -13.30 17.48
C LEU A 369 14.92 -14.04 16.93
N PRO A 370 13.72 -13.46 17.04
CA PRO A 370 12.56 -14.05 16.39
C PRO A 370 12.72 -13.99 14.88
N ARG A 371 12.13 -14.96 14.19
CA ARG A 371 12.15 -15.04 12.71
C ARG A 371 11.29 -13.98 12.02
N VAL A 372 10.59 -13.16 12.80
CA VAL A 372 9.74 -12.07 12.33
C VAL A 372 10.30 -10.72 12.78
N ARG A 373 10.23 -9.72 11.92
CA ARG A 373 10.69 -8.36 12.24
C ARG A 373 9.83 -7.64 13.26
N GLN A 374 8.58 -8.05 13.38
CA GLN A 374 7.60 -7.44 14.28
C GLN A 374 6.85 -8.54 14.99
N MET A 375 6.84 -8.49 16.31
CA MET A 375 6.09 -9.42 17.14
C MET A 375 5.45 -8.67 18.32
N TRP A 376 4.26 -9.12 18.69
CA TRP A 376 3.59 -8.68 19.91
C TRP A 376 3.85 -9.72 20.99
N TYR A 377 4.41 -9.27 22.11
CA TYR A 377 4.65 -10.09 23.30
C TYR A 377 3.79 -9.58 24.45
N CYS A 378 3.37 -10.46 25.35
CA CYS A 378 2.97 -10.00 26.68
C CYS A 378 4.24 -9.84 27.53
N ILE A 379 4.22 -8.93 28.50
CA ILE A 379 5.40 -8.67 29.34
C ILE A 379 5.88 -9.95 30.06
N CYS A 380 4.98 -10.79 30.55
CA CYS A 380 5.33 -12.08 31.18
C CYS A 380 6.05 -13.07 30.24
N ASP A 381 5.92 -12.89 28.92
CA ASP A 381 6.53 -13.73 27.89
C ASP A 381 7.93 -13.23 27.49
N VAL A 382 8.36 -12.06 27.98
CA VAL A 382 9.67 -11.46 27.70
C VAL A 382 10.63 -11.81 28.84
N LYS A 383 11.71 -12.55 28.54
CA LYS A 383 12.73 -13.00 29.50
C LYS A 383 13.89 -12.01 29.67
N LEU A 384 13.58 -10.71 29.65
CA LEU A 384 14.55 -9.66 29.92
C LEU A 384 14.45 -9.21 31.37
N PRO A 385 15.56 -8.78 32.01
CA PRO A 385 15.56 -8.35 33.41
C PRO A 385 14.48 -7.30 33.72
N ILE A 386 14.28 -6.34 32.82
CA ILE A 386 13.25 -5.29 32.96
C ILE A 386 11.83 -5.86 32.99
N ALA A 387 11.53 -6.84 32.15
CA ALA A 387 10.21 -7.46 32.09
C ALA A 387 9.95 -8.30 33.34
N GLU A 388 10.96 -9.06 33.79
CA GLU A 388 10.86 -9.81 35.05
C GLU A 388 10.70 -8.90 36.27
N GLU A 389 11.37 -7.75 36.31
CA GLU A 389 11.21 -6.74 37.35
C GLU A 389 9.78 -6.19 37.38
N ILE A 390 9.19 -5.92 36.21
CA ILE A 390 7.79 -5.48 36.10
C ILE A 390 6.83 -6.54 36.64
N VAL A 391 7.07 -7.82 36.35
CA VAL A 391 6.24 -8.92 36.85
C VAL A 391 6.37 -9.06 38.37
N ARG A 392 7.58 -8.94 38.93
CA ARG A 392 7.83 -9.07 40.37
C ARG A 392 7.33 -7.88 41.20
N LYS A 393 7.36 -6.67 40.66
CA LYS A 393 6.96 -5.46 41.40
C LYS A 393 5.46 -5.45 41.66
N GLU A 394 5.06 -5.41 42.93
CA GLU A 394 3.64 -5.42 43.30
C GLU A 394 2.95 -4.09 42.96
N PHE A 395 3.64 -2.96 43.11
CA PHE A 395 3.02 -1.63 43.08
C PHE A 395 3.50 -0.75 41.92
N PHE A 396 2.61 -0.57 40.94
CA PHE A 396 2.68 0.52 39.96
C PHE A 396 1.37 1.33 39.88
N ALA A 397 0.30 0.82 40.48
CA ALA A 397 -1.02 1.40 40.48
C ALA A 397 -1.13 2.52 41.54
N HIS A 398 -1.40 3.74 41.08
CA HIS A 398 -1.75 4.88 41.93
C HIS A 398 -3.28 5.14 41.96
N SER A 399 -4.07 4.24 41.35
CA SER A 399 -5.49 4.43 41.03
C SER A 399 -6.23 3.09 41.14
N GLU A 400 -7.55 3.15 41.38
CA GLU A 400 -8.46 1.99 41.37
C GLU A 400 -8.64 1.37 39.97
N ARG A 401 -8.29 2.11 38.91
CA ARG A 401 -8.34 1.66 37.52
C ARG A 401 -7.07 1.99 36.76
N ALA A 402 -6.77 1.12 35.78
CA ALA A 402 -5.67 1.26 34.85
C ALA A 402 -5.80 2.53 33.96
N ASP A 403 -4.66 3.12 33.62
CA ASP A 403 -4.58 4.22 32.68
C ASP A 403 -4.96 3.76 31.25
N PRO A 404 -5.77 4.52 30.49
CA PRO A 404 -6.20 4.11 29.15
C PRO A 404 -5.07 3.93 28.14
N GLN A 405 -3.92 4.60 28.35
CA GLN A 405 -2.78 4.57 27.42
C GLN A 405 -1.67 3.64 27.90
N ASN A 406 -1.33 3.69 29.20
CA ASN A 406 -0.17 3.02 29.78
C ASN A 406 -0.54 1.77 30.59
N GLY A 407 -1.83 1.57 30.87
CA GLY A 407 -2.33 0.47 31.68
C GLY A 407 -1.95 0.66 33.15
N TRP A 408 -1.42 -0.38 33.76
CA TRP A 408 -0.92 -0.35 35.13
C TRP A 408 0.54 0.07 35.23
N LEU A 409 1.23 0.32 34.12
CA LEU A 409 2.64 0.70 34.11
C LEU A 409 2.80 2.22 34.04
N PRO A 410 3.80 2.79 34.75
CA PRO A 410 4.10 4.20 34.64
C PRO A 410 4.71 4.54 33.26
N PRO A 411 4.45 5.74 32.70
CA PRO A 411 4.98 6.15 31.40
C PRO A 411 6.51 6.05 31.26
N VAL A 412 7.24 6.27 32.35
CA VAL A 412 8.71 6.27 32.38
C VAL A 412 9.30 4.91 32.02
N ILE A 413 8.64 3.81 32.42
CA ILE A 413 9.10 2.45 32.11
C ILE A 413 8.91 2.13 30.61
N LEU A 414 7.87 2.70 29.99
CA LEU A 414 7.60 2.54 28.56
C LEU A 414 8.53 3.42 27.70
N LEU A 415 8.87 4.63 28.16
CA LEU A 415 9.70 5.60 27.43
C LEU A 415 11.21 5.31 27.52
N ASN A 416 11.69 4.79 28.65
CA ASN A 416 13.10 4.39 28.83
C ASN A 416 13.44 3.03 28.22
N SER A 417 12.51 2.44 27.46
CA SER A 417 12.68 1.17 26.75
C SER A 417 12.88 1.30 25.23
N PRO A 418 13.68 2.24 24.67
CA PRO A 418 13.97 2.26 23.23
C PRO A 418 14.92 1.12 22.80
N LYS A 419 15.22 0.17 23.69
CA LYS A 419 16.05 -1.02 23.48
C LYS A 419 15.37 -2.32 23.96
N LEU A 420 14.06 -2.45 23.76
CA LEU A 420 13.37 -3.74 23.76
C LEU A 420 13.33 -4.34 22.35
#